data_AF-W4QM26-F1
#
_entry.id   AF-W4QM26-F1
#
_cell.length_a   1.000
_cell.length_b   1.000
_cell.length_c   1.000
_cell.angle_alpha   90.00
_cell.angle_beta   90.00
_cell.angle_gamma   90.00
#
_symmetry.space_group_name_H-M   'P 1'
#
loop_
_entity.id
_entity.type
_entity.pdbx_description
1 polymer ?
#
loop_
_entity_poly.entity_id
_entity_poly.type
_entity_poly.pdbx_seq_one_letter_code
_entity_poly.pdbx_strand_id
1 'polypeptide(L)'
;MDQTGKEASVEVIATFLPKVVVESLLAALSRTNLELEALTLEPIAAINVLIPHSMRRLNVALVDIGAGTSDIALTEENTVTAYGMVPVAGDEITEAISDHFLLDFPDAERVKRELSTEEAVTITDILGMETVLTRDEVVSPIEDAIRQLAQSISDEILRLNGRSPKAVMLVGGGSLTPKLPEYIASILGLPTNRVAIRGADAIKQLQKNDQQTYGPDLVTPIGIAIAAKENPIEYISVTINDRTLRLFDVKTLTVGDGLLAAGIDIAKLYGKPGLAKMVTIQGRLISIPGEHGTPPRILKNGESASLDDSLKPNDCLTVEKGQDGKEATMTIAELVGEDPTVVVHLNGEKQELLAKIKQNGHPASLAKRVEDRDHIVIEQVTTVQKLLEQCGHSLQAFHPFEIELDGEKISFNKHIPTITVNGKAAALQSILQQYDKVEVDYPTDENCIYTVQTMITLHQLDAMQQITVSFNQNQVQLAKPLLSFTRNGQKLSLDDVLENGDTVRTAMQQTEPFILQDIFSVVNIELSSLSGKSFSILLNNEKASFTSEIKHGDHIEIK
;
A
#
# COMPACT_ATOMS: atom_id res chain seq x y z
N MET A 1 -19.22 59.59 -1.11
CA MET A 1 -19.23 58.16 -0.74
C MET A 1 -19.24 58.15 0.78
N ASP A 2 -20.43 58.34 1.37
CA ASP A 2 -20.58 58.75 2.78
C ASP A 2 -21.62 57.88 3.51
N GLN A 3 -21.53 56.56 3.36
CA GLN A 3 -22.31 55.64 4.18
C GLN A 3 -21.39 54.97 5.21
N THR A 4 -21.70 55.13 6.50
CA THR A 4 -21.02 54.45 7.62
C THR A 4 -22.04 53.59 8.36
N GLY A 5 -21.71 52.34 8.63
CA GLY A 5 -22.62 51.36 9.24
C GLY A 5 -21.87 50.23 9.92
N LYS A 6 -22.55 49.53 10.83
CA LYS A 6 -22.00 48.36 11.55
C LYS A 6 -22.29 47.03 10.85
N GLU A 7 -23.28 47.02 9.96
CA GLU A 7 -23.78 45.83 9.28
C GLU A 7 -24.12 46.20 7.83
N ALA A 8 -23.83 45.28 6.91
CA ALA A 8 -24.20 45.37 5.50
C ALA A 8 -24.79 44.03 5.08
N SER A 9 -25.96 44.07 4.45
CA SER A 9 -26.68 42.91 3.94
C SER A 9 -27.04 43.15 2.48
N VAL A 10 -27.12 42.06 1.70
CA VAL A 10 -27.57 42.08 0.31
C VAL A 10 -28.59 40.97 0.09
N GLU A 11 -29.63 41.26 -0.66
CA GLU A 11 -30.58 40.28 -1.17
C GLU A 11 -30.20 39.98 -2.62
N VAL A 12 -30.01 38.70 -2.95
CA VAL A 12 -29.52 38.26 -4.27
C VAL A 12 -30.53 37.31 -4.88
N ILE A 13 -30.96 37.61 -6.11
CA ILE A 13 -31.65 36.66 -6.97
C ILE A 13 -30.59 35.96 -7.80
N ALA A 14 -30.40 34.67 -7.55
CA ALA A 14 -29.45 33.83 -8.28
C ALA A 14 -30.20 32.85 -9.19
N THR A 15 -29.74 32.74 -10.42
CA THR A 15 -30.25 31.80 -11.42
C THR A 15 -29.13 30.86 -11.85
N PHE A 16 -29.42 29.58 -11.94
CA PHE A 16 -28.44 28.54 -12.24
C PHE A 16 -28.77 27.89 -13.57
N LEU A 17 -27.81 27.88 -14.50
CA LEU A 17 -27.91 27.12 -15.74
C LEU A 17 -27.02 25.88 -15.66
N PRO A 18 -27.52 24.69 -16.09
CA PRO A 18 -26.67 23.51 -16.19
C PRO A 18 -25.49 23.75 -17.12
N LYS A 19 -24.28 23.39 -16.68
CA LYS A 19 -23.04 23.54 -17.46
C LYS A 19 -23.15 22.98 -18.89
N VAL A 20 -23.82 21.83 -19.04
CA VAL A 20 -24.02 21.16 -20.34
C VAL A 20 -24.78 22.03 -21.35
N VAL A 21 -25.72 22.87 -20.89
CA VAL A 21 -26.50 23.76 -21.76
C VAL A 21 -25.57 24.84 -22.31
N VAL A 22 -24.76 25.46 -21.44
CA VAL A 22 -23.78 26.48 -21.84
C VAL A 22 -22.74 25.90 -22.79
N GLU A 23 -22.21 24.71 -22.51
CA GLU A 23 -21.25 24.04 -23.38
C GLU A 23 -21.84 23.70 -24.76
N SER A 24 -23.12 23.31 -24.81
CA SER A 24 -23.82 23.04 -26.07
C SER A 24 -23.98 24.30 -26.91
N LEU A 25 -24.29 25.44 -26.31
CA LEU A 25 -24.35 26.74 -26.99
C LEU A 25 -22.97 27.15 -27.54
N LEU A 26 -21.93 27.03 -26.71
CA LEU A 26 -20.55 27.32 -27.13
C LEU A 26 -20.09 26.42 -28.29
N ALA A 27 -20.44 25.13 -28.25
CA ALA A 27 -20.14 24.19 -29.32
C ALA A 27 -20.87 24.54 -30.62
N ALA A 28 -22.14 24.97 -30.55
CA ALA A 28 -22.89 25.42 -31.72
C ALA A 28 -22.26 26.65 -32.37
N LEU A 29 -21.88 27.66 -31.59
CA LEU A 29 -21.18 28.86 -32.07
C LEU A 29 -19.83 28.51 -32.70
N SER A 30 -19.07 27.63 -32.06
CA SER A 30 -17.75 27.20 -32.57
C SER A 30 -17.85 26.52 -33.94
N ARG A 31 -18.90 25.73 -34.20
CA ARG A 31 -19.13 25.07 -35.51
C ARG A 31 -19.36 26.07 -36.65
N THR A 32 -19.76 27.30 -36.32
CA THR A 32 -20.00 28.38 -37.29
C THR A 32 -18.92 29.47 -37.25
N ASN A 33 -17.78 29.23 -36.59
CA ASN A 33 -16.71 30.21 -36.38
C ASN A 33 -17.19 31.50 -35.68
N LEU A 34 -18.16 31.38 -34.77
CA LEU A 34 -18.63 32.46 -33.92
C LEU A 34 -18.14 32.30 -32.48
N GLU A 35 -18.08 33.41 -31.76
CA GLU A 35 -17.72 33.46 -30.34
C GLU A 35 -18.87 34.02 -29.52
N LEU A 36 -18.98 33.58 -28.25
CA LEU A 36 -20.00 34.06 -27.33
C LEU A 36 -19.53 35.39 -26.73
N GLU A 37 -20.16 36.51 -27.09
CA GLU A 37 -19.83 37.83 -26.53
C GLU A 37 -20.49 38.07 -25.17
N ALA A 38 -21.73 37.62 -25.00
CA ALA A 38 -22.46 37.71 -23.74
C ALA A 38 -23.53 36.60 -23.62
N LEU A 39 -23.93 36.31 -22.39
CA LEU A 39 -25.04 35.43 -22.04
C LEU A 39 -25.87 36.15 -20.99
N THR A 40 -27.17 36.16 -21.20
CA THR A 40 -28.12 36.76 -20.27
C THR A 40 -29.39 35.94 -20.30
N LEU A 41 -30.26 36.15 -19.32
CA LEU A 41 -31.60 35.59 -19.34
C LEU A 41 -32.50 36.45 -20.24
N GLU A 42 -33.24 35.78 -21.11
CA GLU A 42 -34.16 36.40 -22.07
C GLU A 42 -35.11 37.45 -21.44
N PRO A 43 -35.86 37.16 -20.36
CA PRO A 43 -36.77 38.15 -19.79
C PRO A 43 -36.06 39.30 -19.08
N ILE A 44 -34.83 39.09 -18.61
CA ILE A 44 -34.01 40.17 -18.02
C ILE A 44 -33.56 41.14 -19.11
N ALA A 45 -33.13 40.62 -20.26
CA ALA A 45 -32.84 41.40 -21.45
C ALA A 45 -34.07 42.21 -21.91
N ALA A 46 -35.24 41.58 -22.00
CA ALA A 46 -36.48 42.23 -22.42
C ALA A 46 -36.94 43.33 -21.43
N ILE A 47 -36.90 43.06 -20.11
CA ILE A 47 -37.23 44.05 -19.07
C ILE A 47 -36.29 45.25 -19.13
N ASN A 48 -35.00 45.02 -19.37
CA ASN A 48 -34.02 46.10 -19.38
C ASN A 48 -34.27 47.13 -20.49
N VAL A 49 -34.80 46.68 -21.63
CA VAL A 49 -35.07 47.57 -22.76
C VAL A 49 -36.48 48.15 -22.78
N LEU A 50 -37.47 47.45 -22.21
CA LEU A 50 -38.87 47.90 -22.23
C LEU A 50 -39.34 48.59 -20.95
N ILE A 51 -38.81 48.24 -19.78
CA ILE A 51 -39.22 48.78 -18.48
C ILE A 51 -38.08 49.61 -17.88
N PRO A 52 -38.10 50.95 -18.06
CA PRO A 52 -37.12 51.83 -17.45
C PRO A 52 -37.09 51.66 -15.93
N HIS A 53 -35.93 51.82 -15.31
CA HIS A 53 -35.77 51.74 -13.85
C HIS A 53 -36.81 52.57 -13.08
N SER A 54 -37.15 53.76 -13.56
CA SER A 54 -38.17 54.63 -12.96
C SER A 54 -39.59 54.04 -12.93
N MET A 55 -39.89 53.07 -13.82
CA MET A 55 -41.16 52.35 -13.85
C MET A 55 -41.12 51.03 -13.07
N ARG A 56 -39.93 50.46 -12.78
CA ARG A 56 -39.77 49.20 -12.03
C ARG A 56 -40.21 49.28 -10.57
N ARG A 57 -40.44 50.48 -10.03
CA ARG A 57 -41.15 50.67 -8.74
C ARG A 57 -42.61 50.18 -8.78
N LEU A 58 -43.19 50.05 -9.96
CA LEU A 58 -44.55 49.56 -10.14
C LEU A 58 -44.51 48.03 -10.24
N ASN A 59 -45.46 47.37 -9.57
CA ASN A 59 -45.63 45.93 -9.68
C ASN A 59 -46.13 45.55 -11.09
N VAL A 60 -45.21 45.23 -12.02
CA VAL A 60 -45.50 44.95 -13.44
C VAL A 60 -44.92 43.60 -13.83
N ALA A 61 -45.69 42.81 -14.56
CA ALA A 61 -45.23 41.56 -15.18
C ALA A 61 -44.84 41.80 -16.64
N LEU A 62 -43.68 41.32 -17.05
CA LEU A 62 -43.32 41.11 -18.45
C LEU A 62 -43.42 39.62 -18.75
N VAL A 63 -44.09 39.27 -19.86
CA VAL A 63 -44.26 37.89 -20.32
C VAL A 63 -43.74 37.81 -21.75
N ASP A 64 -42.66 37.06 -21.95
CA ASP A 64 -42.12 36.73 -23.27
C ASP A 64 -42.69 35.39 -23.72
N ILE A 65 -43.57 35.43 -24.72
CA ILE A 65 -44.29 34.25 -25.22
C ILE A 65 -43.64 33.80 -26.52
N GLY A 66 -42.80 32.77 -26.41
CA GLY A 66 -42.12 32.15 -27.54
C GLY A 66 -42.97 31.08 -28.24
N ALA A 67 -42.27 30.13 -28.87
CA ALA A 67 -42.87 28.96 -29.49
C ALA A 67 -43.26 27.91 -28.43
N GLY A 68 -42.28 27.40 -27.67
CA GLY A 68 -42.52 26.37 -26.66
C GLY A 68 -42.65 26.87 -25.21
N THR A 69 -42.16 28.06 -24.89
CA THR A 69 -42.11 28.57 -23.50
C THR A 69 -42.63 29.99 -23.38
N SER A 70 -43.27 30.27 -22.24
CA SER A 70 -43.66 31.61 -21.82
C SER A 70 -42.86 32.02 -20.59
N ASP A 71 -41.90 32.93 -20.77
CA ASP A 71 -40.99 33.40 -19.73
C ASP A 71 -41.55 34.64 -19.04
N ILE A 72 -41.62 34.62 -17.71
CA ILE A 72 -42.26 35.65 -16.90
C ILE A 72 -41.24 36.29 -15.99
N ALA A 73 -41.16 37.61 -16.00
CA ALA A 73 -40.41 38.36 -15.01
C ALA A 73 -41.22 39.50 -14.41
N LEU A 74 -41.10 39.66 -13.09
CA LEU A 74 -41.86 40.60 -12.29
C LEU A 74 -40.93 41.67 -11.75
N THR A 75 -41.41 42.92 -11.78
CA THR A 75 -40.68 44.07 -11.24
C THR A 75 -41.46 44.69 -10.10
N GLU A 76 -40.75 45.08 -9.04
CA GLU A 76 -41.26 45.90 -7.93
C GLU A 76 -40.05 46.55 -7.22
N GLU A 77 -40.27 47.65 -6.48
CA GLU A 77 -39.23 48.31 -5.68
C GLU A 77 -37.93 48.69 -6.45
N ASN A 78 -38.07 49.00 -7.75
CA ASN A 78 -36.99 49.35 -8.68
C ASN A 78 -36.09 48.19 -9.13
N THR A 79 -36.44 46.94 -8.83
CA THR A 79 -35.69 45.75 -9.23
C THR A 79 -36.61 44.69 -9.85
N VAL A 80 -36.03 43.64 -10.41
CA VAL A 80 -36.73 42.39 -10.71
C VAL A 80 -36.87 41.63 -9.38
N THR A 81 -38.07 41.18 -9.04
CA THR A 81 -38.37 40.52 -7.77
C THR A 81 -38.63 39.02 -7.92
N ALA A 82 -39.08 38.58 -9.09
CA ALA A 82 -39.30 37.18 -9.38
C ALA A 82 -39.15 36.89 -10.88
N TYR A 83 -38.78 35.64 -11.16
CA TYR A 83 -38.72 35.06 -12.51
C TYR A 83 -39.29 33.64 -12.45
N GLY A 84 -39.97 33.23 -13.52
CA GLY A 84 -40.39 31.86 -13.75
C GLY A 84 -40.77 31.64 -15.20
N MET A 85 -41.13 30.40 -15.53
CA MET A 85 -41.47 30.03 -16.89
C MET A 85 -42.65 29.05 -16.89
N VAL A 86 -43.44 29.12 -17.96
CA VAL A 86 -44.49 28.15 -18.26
C VAL A 86 -44.03 27.33 -19.47
N PRO A 87 -44.05 25.98 -19.42
CA PRO A 87 -43.64 25.12 -20.52
C PRO A 87 -44.73 24.96 -21.59
N VAL A 88 -45.51 26.02 -21.83
CA VAL A 88 -46.49 26.13 -22.92
C VAL A 88 -46.47 27.54 -23.49
N ALA A 89 -46.63 27.68 -24.80
CA ALA A 89 -46.65 28.97 -25.50
C ALA A 89 -47.35 28.88 -26.86
N GLY A 90 -46.76 29.49 -27.91
CA GLY A 90 -47.38 29.60 -29.23
C GLY A 90 -47.59 28.28 -29.97
N ASP A 91 -46.81 27.24 -29.69
CA ASP A 91 -46.89 25.94 -30.37
C ASP A 91 -48.22 25.23 -30.04
N GLU A 92 -48.72 25.35 -28.81
CA GLU A 92 -50.03 24.80 -28.42
C GLU A 92 -51.19 25.35 -29.26
N ILE A 93 -51.08 26.62 -29.66
CA ILE A 93 -52.08 27.26 -30.52
C ILE A 93 -51.94 26.75 -31.95
N THR A 94 -50.71 26.54 -32.41
CA THR A 94 -50.44 25.95 -33.72
C THR A 94 -50.95 24.51 -33.79
N GLU A 95 -50.72 23.71 -32.75
CA GLU A 95 -51.22 22.34 -32.63
C GLU A 95 -52.75 22.32 -32.61
N ALA A 96 -53.40 23.22 -31.86
CA ALA A 96 -54.86 23.32 -31.86
C ALA A 96 -55.44 23.65 -33.25
N ILE A 97 -54.77 24.53 -34.01
CA ILE A 97 -55.16 24.84 -35.40
C ILE A 97 -54.93 23.62 -36.30
N SER A 98 -53.77 22.97 -36.18
CA SER A 98 -53.40 21.78 -36.95
C SER A 98 -54.40 20.65 -36.75
N ASP A 99 -54.74 20.33 -35.50
CA ASP A 99 -55.67 19.27 -35.14
C ASP A 99 -57.10 19.55 -35.59
N HIS A 100 -57.57 20.80 -35.44
CA HIS A 100 -58.94 21.15 -35.79
C HIS A 100 -59.16 21.21 -37.31
N PHE A 101 -58.23 21.83 -38.03
CA PHE A 101 -58.35 22.08 -39.47
C PHE A 101 -57.62 21.05 -40.34
N LEU A 102 -57.04 20.02 -39.72
CA LEU A 102 -56.27 18.97 -40.39
C LEU A 102 -55.17 19.55 -41.29
N LEU A 103 -54.42 20.51 -40.75
CA LEU A 103 -53.28 21.15 -41.42
C LEU A 103 -51.97 20.52 -40.93
N ASP A 104 -50.93 20.54 -41.76
CA ASP A 104 -49.60 20.28 -41.23
C ASP A 104 -49.15 21.46 -40.32
N PHE A 105 -48.14 21.22 -39.47
CA PHE A 105 -47.71 22.23 -38.50
C PHE A 105 -47.23 23.55 -39.16
N PRO A 106 -46.43 23.52 -40.26
CA PRO A 106 -46.06 24.74 -40.98
C PRO A 106 -47.24 25.55 -41.53
N ASP A 107 -48.26 24.89 -42.11
CA ASP A 107 -49.46 25.56 -42.60
C ASP A 107 -50.32 26.09 -41.46
N ALA A 108 -50.45 25.35 -40.36
CA ALA A 108 -51.12 25.84 -39.15
C ALA A 108 -50.43 27.10 -38.58
N GLU A 109 -49.10 27.13 -38.56
CA GLU A 109 -48.33 28.30 -38.11
C GLU A 109 -48.52 29.49 -39.06
N ARG A 110 -48.52 29.24 -40.38
CA ARG A 110 -48.81 30.27 -41.39
C ARG A 110 -50.19 30.88 -41.15
N VAL A 111 -51.22 30.02 -41.00
CA VAL A 111 -52.59 30.44 -40.70
C VAL A 111 -52.63 31.26 -39.42
N LYS A 112 -52.04 30.77 -38.32
CA LYS A 112 -51.98 31.48 -37.03
C LYS A 112 -51.41 32.90 -37.18
N ARG A 113 -50.34 33.05 -37.96
CA ARG A 113 -49.68 34.34 -38.20
C ARG A 113 -50.55 35.28 -39.05
N GLU A 114 -51.21 34.77 -40.09
CA GLU A 114 -52.11 35.55 -40.94
C GLU A 114 -53.31 36.12 -40.15
N LEU A 115 -53.81 35.43 -39.12
CA LEU A 115 -54.88 35.92 -38.23
C LEU A 115 -54.53 37.22 -37.47
N SER A 116 -53.27 37.66 -37.50
CA SER A 116 -52.85 38.92 -36.88
C SER A 116 -53.09 40.14 -37.77
N THR A 117 -53.15 39.96 -39.10
CA THR A 117 -53.27 41.06 -40.09
C THR A 117 -54.44 40.91 -41.04
N GLU A 118 -54.88 39.68 -41.29
CA GLU A 118 -55.94 39.36 -42.25
C GLU A 118 -57.27 39.04 -41.54
N GLU A 119 -58.38 39.44 -42.17
CA GLU A 119 -59.74 39.13 -41.69
C GLU A 119 -60.23 37.75 -42.16
N ALA A 120 -59.56 37.16 -43.16
CA ALA A 120 -59.83 35.83 -43.67
C ALA A 120 -58.54 35.19 -44.20
N VAL A 121 -58.49 33.86 -44.12
CA VAL A 121 -57.32 33.05 -44.47
C VAL A 121 -57.75 31.86 -45.33
N THR A 122 -56.91 31.50 -46.29
CA THR A 122 -57.11 30.29 -47.09
C THR A 122 -56.33 29.15 -46.46
N ILE A 123 -57.03 28.05 -46.20
CA ILE A 123 -56.46 26.81 -45.68
C ILE A 123 -56.60 25.71 -46.73
N THR A 124 -55.59 24.84 -46.80
CA THR A 124 -55.62 23.61 -47.59
C THR A 124 -55.31 22.47 -46.66
N ASP A 125 -56.30 21.61 -46.41
CA ASP A 125 -56.11 20.48 -45.50
C ASP A 125 -55.20 19.38 -46.11
N ILE A 126 -54.82 18.40 -45.28
CA ILE A 126 -54.01 17.25 -45.72
C ILE A 126 -54.70 16.39 -46.81
N LEU A 127 -56.00 16.58 -47.06
CA LEU A 127 -56.75 15.91 -48.14
C LEU A 127 -56.76 16.74 -49.43
N GLY A 128 -56.19 17.95 -49.41
CA GLY A 128 -56.12 18.88 -50.53
C GLY A 128 -57.37 19.71 -50.73
N MET A 129 -58.26 19.79 -49.73
CA MET A 129 -59.46 20.63 -49.81
C MET A 129 -59.13 22.07 -49.41
N GLU A 130 -59.37 23.00 -50.32
CA GLU A 130 -59.17 24.43 -50.09
C GLU A 130 -60.45 25.08 -49.53
N THR A 131 -60.33 25.79 -48.41
CA THR A 131 -61.43 26.53 -47.78
C THR A 131 -60.95 27.92 -47.37
N VAL A 132 -61.79 28.94 -47.60
CA VAL A 132 -61.57 30.29 -47.08
C VAL A 132 -62.37 30.44 -45.80
N LEU A 133 -61.69 30.77 -44.71
CA LEU A 133 -62.28 30.95 -43.39
C LEU A 133 -62.02 32.37 -42.90
N THR A 134 -63.03 32.98 -42.28
CA THR A 134 -62.86 34.23 -41.55
C THR A 134 -62.04 34.02 -40.28
N ARG A 135 -61.47 35.10 -39.75
CA ARG A 135 -60.71 35.07 -38.50
C ARG A 135 -61.49 34.44 -37.35
N ASP A 136 -62.77 34.78 -37.20
CA ASP A 136 -63.62 34.23 -36.15
C ASP A 136 -63.91 32.74 -36.35
N GLU A 137 -64.07 32.27 -37.58
CA GLU A 137 -64.23 30.84 -37.89
C GLU A 137 -63.00 30.02 -37.54
N VAL A 138 -61.80 30.62 -37.60
CA VAL A 138 -60.55 29.96 -37.18
C VAL A 138 -60.31 30.06 -35.67
N VAL A 139 -60.62 31.21 -35.05
CA VAL A 139 -60.36 31.44 -33.63
C VAL A 139 -61.38 30.74 -32.73
N SER A 140 -62.65 30.67 -33.13
CA SER A 140 -63.70 30.10 -32.28
C SER A 140 -63.44 28.63 -31.88
N PRO A 141 -62.95 27.74 -32.77
CA PRO A 141 -62.68 26.35 -32.39
C PRO A 141 -61.47 26.15 -31.49
N ILE A 142 -60.49 27.06 -31.56
CA ILE A 142 -59.25 26.98 -30.76
C ILE A 142 -59.32 27.84 -29.48
N GLU A 143 -60.48 28.45 -29.20
CA GLU A 143 -60.65 29.38 -28.08
C GLU A 143 -60.29 28.75 -26.72
N ASP A 144 -60.58 27.47 -26.54
CA ASP A 144 -60.23 26.73 -25.32
C ASP A 144 -58.71 26.62 -25.13
N ALA A 145 -57.94 26.39 -26.20
CA ALA A 145 -56.47 26.35 -26.14
C ALA A 145 -55.89 27.73 -25.79
N ILE A 146 -56.45 28.81 -26.37
CA ILE A 146 -56.05 30.18 -26.03
C ILE A 146 -56.33 30.48 -24.55
N ARG A 147 -57.49 30.05 -24.03
CA ARG A 147 -57.85 30.21 -22.61
C ARG A 147 -56.93 29.41 -21.69
N GLN A 148 -56.56 28.19 -22.06
CA GLN A 148 -55.62 27.37 -21.29
C GLN A 148 -54.22 27.99 -21.23
N LEU A 149 -53.73 28.54 -22.35
CA LEU A 149 -52.47 29.29 -22.37
C LEU A 149 -52.55 30.53 -21.46
N ALA A 150 -53.63 31.32 -21.59
CA ALA A 150 -53.87 32.50 -20.74
C ALA A 150 -53.92 32.15 -19.26
N GLN A 151 -54.57 31.03 -18.91
CA GLN A 151 -54.69 30.52 -17.55
C GLN A 151 -53.32 30.12 -17.00
N SER A 152 -52.56 29.34 -17.75
CA SER A 152 -51.23 28.87 -17.33
C SER A 152 -50.27 30.03 -17.06
N ILE A 153 -50.25 31.04 -17.94
CA ILE A 153 -49.46 32.28 -17.74
C ILE A 153 -49.95 33.04 -16.51
N SER A 154 -51.26 33.21 -16.35
CA SER A 154 -51.83 33.99 -15.24
C SER A 154 -51.61 33.32 -13.88
N ASP A 155 -51.75 32.00 -13.81
CA ASP A 155 -51.48 31.22 -12.60
C ASP A 155 -50.02 31.32 -12.18
N GLU A 156 -49.10 31.25 -13.13
CA GLU A 156 -47.67 31.41 -12.85
C GLU A 156 -47.34 32.84 -12.39
N ILE A 157 -47.93 33.87 -13.00
CA ILE A 157 -47.82 35.26 -12.51
C ILE A 157 -48.30 35.35 -11.05
N LEU A 158 -49.47 34.80 -10.74
CA LEU A 158 -50.04 34.85 -9.38
C LEU A 158 -49.18 34.06 -8.38
N ARG A 159 -48.63 32.91 -8.78
CA ARG A 159 -47.75 32.08 -7.96
C ARG A 159 -46.45 32.81 -7.63
N LEU A 160 -45.82 33.45 -8.62
CA LEU A 160 -44.56 34.18 -8.45
C LEU A 160 -44.74 35.50 -7.70
N ASN A 161 -45.80 36.24 -8.02
CA ASN A 161 -46.03 37.60 -7.48
C ASN A 161 -46.81 37.60 -6.16
N GLY A 162 -47.50 36.51 -5.83
CA GLY A 162 -48.43 36.39 -4.69
C GLY A 162 -49.73 37.21 -4.84
N ARG A 163 -49.88 37.98 -5.92
CA ARG A 163 -51.04 38.86 -6.22
C ARG A 163 -51.08 39.25 -7.69
N SER A 164 -52.22 39.76 -8.16
CA SER A 164 -52.32 40.32 -9.51
C SER A 164 -51.42 41.55 -9.68
N PRO A 165 -50.68 41.66 -10.80
CA PRO A 165 -49.85 42.83 -11.06
C PRO A 165 -50.67 44.07 -11.36
N LYS A 166 -50.03 45.25 -11.43
CA LYS A 166 -50.69 46.50 -11.85
C LYS A 166 -50.89 46.58 -13.36
N ALA A 167 -50.00 45.95 -14.12
CA ALA A 167 -50.03 45.83 -15.57
C ALA A 167 -49.24 44.60 -16.01
N VAL A 168 -49.55 44.11 -17.22
CA VAL A 168 -48.83 43.03 -17.89
C VAL A 168 -48.37 43.53 -19.26
N MET A 169 -47.09 43.34 -19.55
CA MET A 169 -46.49 43.61 -20.85
C MET A 169 -46.21 42.28 -21.54
N LEU A 170 -46.81 42.07 -22.70
CA LEU A 170 -46.62 40.86 -23.50
C LEU A 170 -45.63 41.14 -24.62
N VAL A 171 -44.65 40.26 -24.78
CA VAL A 171 -43.64 40.27 -25.86
C VAL A 171 -43.49 38.86 -26.43
N GLY A 172 -42.64 38.69 -27.44
CA GLY A 172 -42.50 37.43 -28.15
C GLY A 172 -43.59 37.22 -29.20
N GLY A 173 -43.31 36.39 -30.20
CA GLY A 173 -44.22 36.17 -31.32
C GLY A 173 -45.57 35.58 -30.90
N GLY A 174 -45.59 34.71 -29.89
CA GLY A 174 -46.81 34.09 -29.38
C GLY A 174 -47.77 35.07 -28.71
N SER A 175 -47.31 36.26 -28.31
CA SER A 175 -48.17 37.32 -27.77
C SER A 175 -49.19 37.86 -28.76
N LEU A 176 -48.96 37.66 -30.07
CA LEU A 176 -49.87 38.04 -31.15
C LEU A 176 -51.06 37.08 -31.32
N THR A 177 -51.13 36.02 -30.52
CA THR A 177 -52.28 35.10 -30.50
C THR A 177 -53.58 35.87 -30.25
N PRO A 178 -54.61 35.71 -31.10
CA PRO A 178 -55.89 36.41 -30.94
C PRO A 178 -56.50 36.19 -29.55
N LYS A 179 -57.17 37.22 -29.01
CA LYS A 179 -57.85 37.21 -27.69
C LYS A 179 -57.00 36.89 -26.45
N LEU A 180 -55.73 36.51 -26.61
CA LEU A 180 -54.85 36.16 -25.48
C LEU A 180 -54.70 37.31 -24.44
N PRO A 181 -54.46 38.58 -24.83
CA PRO A 181 -54.39 39.69 -23.87
C PRO A 181 -55.70 39.89 -23.08
N GLU A 182 -56.85 39.65 -23.71
CA GLU A 182 -58.18 39.82 -23.11
C GLU A 182 -58.45 38.76 -22.06
N TYR A 183 -58.08 37.51 -22.32
CA TYR A 183 -58.21 36.45 -21.33
C TYR A 183 -57.25 36.63 -20.15
N ILE A 184 -56.00 37.01 -20.40
CA ILE A 184 -55.05 37.34 -19.32
C ILE A 184 -55.60 38.49 -18.46
N ALA A 185 -56.14 39.55 -19.08
CA ALA A 185 -56.75 40.66 -18.36
C ALA A 185 -57.93 40.21 -17.49
N SER A 186 -58.82 39.38 -18.07
CA SER A 186 -59.98 38.82 -17.36
C SER A 186 -59.58 37.98 -16.15
N ILE A 187 -58.64 37.04 -16.32
CA ILE A 187 -58.20 36.11 -15.28
C ILE A 187 -57.48 36.84 -14.14
N LEU A 188 -56.64 37.82 -14.47
CA LEU A 188 -55.91 38.61 -13.47
C LEU A 188 -56.76 39.73 -12.83
N GLY A 189 -58.02 39.93 -13.26
CA GLY A 189 -58.88 40.99 -12.77
C GLY A 189 -58.39 42.39 -13.15
N LEU A 190 -57.75 42.52 -14.32
CA LEU A 190 -57.18 43.74 -14.85
C LEU A 190 -58.07 44.38 -15.92
N PRO A 191 -58.11 45.72 -16.01
CA PRO A 191 -58.65 46.37 -17.19
C PRO A 191 -57.86 45.96 -18.44
N THR A 192 -58.54 45.74 -19.56
CA THR A 192 -57.93 45.29 -20.83
C THR A 192 -56.79 46.19 -21.29
N ASN A 193 -56.89 47.51 -21.08
CA ASN A 193 -55.83 48.47 -21.42
C ASN A 193 -54.55 48.37 -20.54
N ARG A 194 -54.54 47.50 -19.52
CA ARG A 194 -53.37 47.22 -18.66
C ARG A 194 -52.66 45.93 -19.02
N VAL A 195 -53.16 45.17 -19.99
CA VAL A 195 -52.46 44.04 -20.60
C VAL A 195 -52.15 44.45 -22.03
N ALA A 196 -50.89 44.70 -22.34
CA ALA A 196 -50.51 45.31 -23.60
C ALA A 196 -49.35 44.59 -24.27
N ILE A 197 -49.49 44.33 -25.57
CA ILE A 197 -48.42 43.84 -26.42
C ILE A 197 -47.43 44.99 -26.69
N ARG A 198 -46.13 44.70 -26.67
CA ARG A 198 -45.06 45.67 -26.93
C ARG A 198 -44.12 45.14 -28.00
N GLY A 199 -43.95 45.93 -29.06
CA GLY A 199 -42.95 45.67 -30.09
C GLY A 199 -41.58 46.25 -29.73
N ALA A 200 -40.57 45.89 -30.52
CA ALA A 200 -39.25 46.47 -30.45
C ALA A 200 -39.25 47.98 -30.76
N ASP A 201 -40.31 48.51 -31.37
CA ASP A 201 -40.52 49.94 -31.54
C ASP A 201 -40.66 50.68 -30.20
N ALA A 202 -41.02 50.01 -29.11
CA ALA A 202 -41.05 50.63 -27.78
C ALA A 202 -39.64 50.86 -27.19
N ILE A 203 -38.59 50.25 -27.74
CA ILE A 203 -37.21 50.37 -27.26
C ILE A 203 -36.64 51.74 -27.64
N LYS A 204 -36.26 52.52 -26.64
CA LYS A 204 -35.80 53.91 -26.84
C LYS A 204 -34.37 54.00 -27.39
N GLN A 205 -33.53 53.03 -27.08
CA GLN A 205 -32.14 52.96 -27.52
C GLN A 205 -32.01 52.53 -28.99
N LEU A 206 -33.09 52.02 -29.59
CA LEU A 206 -33.08 51.49 -30.94
C LEU A 206 -33.24 52.61 -31.96
N GLN A 207 -32.26 52.72 -32.89
CA GLN A 207 -32.43 53.52 -34.10
C GLN A 207 -33.31 52.75 -35.08
N LYS A 208 -34.44 53.35 -35.44
CA LYS A 208 -35.46 52.69 -36.25
C LYS A 208 -35.34 53.10 -37.71
N ASN A 209 -35.60 52.16 -38.59
CA ASN A 209 -35.77 52.39 -40.02
C ASN A 209 -37.26 52.27 -40.37
N ASP A 210 -37.82 53.29 -41.01
CA ASP A 210 -39.24 53.33 -41.39
C ASP A 210 -39.65 52.20 -42.35
N GLN A 211 -38.68 51.53 -43.00
CA GLN A 211 -38.93 50.41 -43.91
C GLN A 211 -39.03 49.04 -43.21
N GLN A 212 -38.80 48.97 -41.90
CA GLN A 212 -38.75 47.71 -41.15
C GLN A 212 -39.85 47.66 -40.09
N THR A 213 -40.48 46.49 -39.96
CA THR A 213 -41.44 46.21 -38.88
C THR A 213 -40.69 45.77 -37.62
N TYR A 214 -41.07 46.36 -36.48
CA TYR A 214 -40.45 46.11 -35.19
C TYR A 214 -41.44 45.43 -34.24
N GLY A 215 -41.73 44.15 -34.52
CA GLY A 215 -42.70 43.35 -33.77
C GLY A 215 -42.26 42.96 -32.36
N PRO A 216 -43.15 42.31 -31.59
CA PRO A 216 -42.86 41.83 -30.23
C PRO A 216 -41.82 40.71 -30.19
N ASP A 217 -41.68 39.95 -31.27
CA ASP A 217 -40.68 38.90 -31.48
C ASP A 217 -39.23 39.42 -31.51
N LEU A 218 -39.03 40.70 -31.87
CA LEU A 218 -37.71 41.31 -31.93
C LEU A 218 -37.24 41.92 -30.60
N VAL A 219 -38.12 42.02 -29.60
CA VAL A 219 -37.78 42.66 -28.31
C VAL A 219 -36.62 41.94 -27.64
N THR A 220 -36.71 40.62 -27.50
CA THR A 220 -35.74 39.81 -26.74
C THR A 220 -34.38 39.73 -27.43
N PRO A 221 -34.28 39.44 -28.74
CA PRO A 221 -32.99 39.49 -29.46
C PRO A 221 -32.29 40.85 -29.37
N ILE A 222 -33.04 41.95 -29.53
CA ILE A 222 -32.50 43.31 -29.40
C ILE A 222 -32.10 43.60 -27.94
N GLY A 223 -32.90 43.13 -26.99
CA GLY A 223 -32.60 43.19 -25.56
C GLY A 223 -31.28 42.51 -25.23
N ILE A 224 -31.03 41.31 -25.77
CA ILE A 224 -29.79 40.56 -25.58
C ILE A 224 -28.61 41.35 -26.17
N ALA A 225 -28.75 41.91 -27.36
CA ALA A 225 -27.70 42.71 -27.99
C ALA A 225 -27.35 43.98 -27.19
N ILE A 226 -28.36 44.67 -26.64
CA ILE A 226 -28.13 45.84 -25.77
C ILE A 226 -27.48 45.41 -24.45
N ALA A 227 -27.96 44.32 -23.84
CA ALA A 227 -27.39 43.78 -22.61
C ALA A 227 -25.92 43.35 -22.79
N ALA A 228 -25.58 42.73 -23.94
CA ALA A 228 -24.21 42.34 -24.28
C ALA A 228 -23.25 43.53 -24.32
N LYS A 229 -23.71 44.67 -24.84
CA LYS A 229 -22.93 45.90 -24.89
C LYS A 229 -22.71 46.53 -23.51
N GLU A 230 -23.68 46.39 -22.60
CA GLU A 230 -23.62 46.98 -21.26
C GLU A 230 -22.86 46.09 -20.26
N ASN A 231 -23.00 44.76 -20.38
CA ASN A 231 -22.42 43.77 -19.48
C ASN A 231 -21.89 42.57 -20.29
N PRO A 232 -20.77 42.72 -21.02
CA PRO A 232 -20.17 41.60 -21.75
C PRO A 232 -19.72 40.51 -20.76
N ILE A 233 -19.73 39.24 -21.20
CA ILE A 233 -19.09 38.20 -20.40
C ILE A 233 -17.59 38.38 -20.51
N GLU A 234 -16.96 38.67 -19.38
CA GLU A 234 -15.51 38.54 -19.28
C GLU A 234 -15.19 37.05 -19.08
N TYR A 235 -14.50 36.46 -20.05
CA TYR A 235 -13.92 35.12 -19.92
C TYR A 235 -12.48 35.15 -20.38
N ILE A 236 -11.69 34.21 -19.85
CA ILE A 236 -10.34 33.92 -20.33
C ILE A 236 -10.32 32.54 -20.98
N SER A 237 -9.66 32.43 -22.13
CA SER A 237 -9.37 31.12 -22.74
C SER A 237 -8.05 30.62 -22.17
N VAL A 238 -8.00 29.39 -21.65
CA VAL A 238 -6.77 28.74 -21.21
C VAL A 238 -6.69 27.35 -21.83
N THR A 239 -5.48 26.86 -22.09
CA THR A 239 -5.27 25.51 -22.64
C THR A 239 -4.71 24.61 -21.55
N ILE A 240 -5.30 23.44 -21.32
CA ILE A 240 -4.89 22.50 -20.27
C ILE A 240 -4.73 21.12 -20.89
N ASN A 241 -3.51 20.58 -20.93
CA ASN A 241 -3.19 19.30 -21.58
C ASN A 241 -3.84 19.17 -22.97
N ASP A 242 -3.59 20.17 -23.84
CA ASP A 242 -4.10 20.29 -25.21
C ASP A 242 -5.61 20.55 -25.37
N ARG A 243 -6.33 20.79 -24.27
CA ARG A 243 -7.75 21.16 -24.29
C ARG A 243 -7.93 22.64 -23.97
N THR A 244 -8.46 23.42 -24.91
CA THR A 244 -8.84 24.82 -24.67
C THR A 244 -10.16 24.90 -23.90
N LEU A 245 -10.14 25.62 -22.79
CA LEU A 245 -11.26 25.85 -21.88
C LEU A 245 -11.51 27.36 -21.78
N ARG A 246 -12.78 27.77 -21.83
CA ARG A 246 -13.20 29.14 -21.55
C ARG A 246 -13.67 29.20 -20.09
N LEU A 247 -13.02 30.04 -19.29
CA LEU A 247 -13.30 30.24 -17.87
C LEU A 247 -13.90 31.62 -17.66
N PHE A 248 -15.03 31.71 -16.96
CA PHE A 248 -15.66 32.99 -16.62
C PHE A 248 -14.77 33.79 -15.66
N ASP A 249 -14.40 35.01 -16.05
CA ASP A 249 -13.53 35.93 -15.30
C ASP A 249 -14.35 36.73 -14.28
N VAL A 250 -15.09 36.01 -13.42
CA VAL A 250 -15.91 36.60 -12.36
C VAL A 250 -15.10 36.94 -11.10
N LYS A 251 -13.86 36.46 -11.04
CA LYS A 251 -12.88 36.67 -9.96
C LYS A 251 -11.49 36.47 -10.56
N THR A 252 -10.44 36.82 -9.82
CA THR A 252 -9.08 36.38 -10.16
C THR A 252 -9.02 34.85 -10.21
N LEU A 253 -8.95 34.30 -11.42
CA LEU A 253 -8.87 32.87 -11.66
C LEU A 253 -7.48 32.34 -11.33
N THR A 254 -7.43 31.17 -10.72
CA THR A 254 -6.19 30.48 -10.33
C THR A 254 -5.95 29.25 -11.18
N VAL A 255 -4.70 28.75 -11.21
CA VAL A 255 -4.36 27.47 -11.83
C VAL A 255 -5.27 26.35 -11.31
N GLY A 256 -5.56 26.32 -10.01
CA GLY A 256 -6.48 25.38 -9.39
C GLY A 256 -7.90 25.46 -9.96
N ASP A 257 -8.44 26.66 -10.17
CA ASP A 257 -9.74 26.86 -10.82
C ASP A 257 -9.74 26.29 -12.25
N GLY A 258 -8.66 26.51 -13.00
CA GLY A 258 -8.50 25.98 -14.35
C GLY A 258 -8.48 24.46 -14.40
N LEU A 259 -7.68 23.82 -13.53
CA LEU A 259 -7.62 22.35 -13.44
C LEU A 259 -8.96 21.74 -13.01
N LEU A 260 -9.65 22.37 -12.06
CA LEU A 260 -10.97 21.95 -11.63
C LEU A 260 -11.99 22.05 -12.78
N ALA A 261 -11.97 23.16 -13.54
CA ALA A 261 -12.84 23.35 -14.69
C ALA A 261 -12.59 22.34 -15.81
N ALA A 262 -11.33 21.88 -15.95
CA ALA A 262 -10.94 20.78 -16.84
C ALA A 262 -11.40 19.39 -16.36
N GLY A 263 -11.96 19.29 -15.15
CA GLY A 263 -12.33 18.02 -14.52
C GLY A 263 -11.13 17.22 -14.00
N ILE A 264 -9.98 17.88 -13.78
CA ILE A 264 -8.76 17.24 -13.28
C ILE A 264 -8.80 17.20 -11.75
N ASP A 265 -8.88 15.98 -11.22
CA ASP A 265 -8.82 15.72 -9.78
C ASP A 265 -7.36 15.68 -9.31
N ILE A 266 -6.90 16.77 -8.71
CA ILE A 266 -5.52 16.95 -8.24
C ILE A 266 -5.10 15.84 -7.26
N ALA A 267 -6.02 15.33 -6.42
CA ALA A 267 -5.69 14.30 -5.44
C ALA A 267 -5.27 12.98 -6.12
N LYS A 268 -5.83 12.68 -7.29
CA LYS A 268 -5.48 11.49 -8.08
C LYS A 268 -4.15 11.63 -8.83
N LEU A 269 -3.63 12.85 -8.93
CA LEU A 269 -2.37 13.13 -9.61
C LEU A 269 -1.15 12.99 -8.71
N TYR A 270 -1.32 12.88 -7.39
CA TYR A 270 -0.21 12.55 -6.49
C TYR A 270 0.30 11.13 -6.74
N GLY A 271 1.61 10.96 -6.61
CA GLY A 271 2.20 9.63 -6.54
C GLY A 271 1.63 8.86 -5.35
N LYS A 272 1.32 7.58 -5.54
CA LYS A 272 0.89 6.70 -4.46
C LYS A 272 2.07 6.42 -3.52
N PRO A 273 1.86 6.29 -2.20
CA PRO A 273 2.90 5.78 -1.30
C PRO A 273 3.34 4.38 -1.72
N GLY A 274 4.63 4.09 -1.57
CA GLY A 274 5.16 2.76 -1.78
C GLY A 274 4.62 1.77 -0.75
N LEU A 275 4.51 0.49 -1.13
CA LEU A 275 3.98 -0.54 -0.24
C LEU A 275 4.88 -0.71 0.99
N ALA A 276 4.25 -0.64 2.16
CA ALA A 276 4.89 -0.97 3.43
C ALA A 276 4.99 -2.49 3.58
N LYS A 277 6.06 -2.95 4.25
CA LYS A 277 6.23 -4.36 4.60
C LYS A 277 5.91 -4.58 6.08
N MET A 278 5.14 -5.61 6.39
CA MET A 278 4.77 -6.02 7.74
C MET A 278 5.62 -7.21 8.15
N VAL A 279 6.47 -7.05 9.15
CA VAL A 279 7.47 -8.07 9.52
C VAL A 279 7.31 -8.40 10.99
N THR A 280 7.45 -9.67 11.36
CA THR A 280 7.44 -10.09 12.77
C THR A 280 8.87 -10.36 13.23
N ILE A 281 9.34 -9.60 14.23
CA ILE A 281 10.66 -9.82 14.84
C ILE A 281 10.49 -10.21 16.30
N GLN A 282 11.06 -11.34 16.72
CA GLN A 282 10.93 -11.84 18.10
C GLN A 282 9.47 -11.86 18.62
N GLY A 283 8.51 -12.20 17.74
CA GLY A 283 7.08 -12.22 18.05
C GLY A 283 6.38 -10.86 18.04
N ARG A 284 7.09 -9.74 17.79
CA ARG A 284 6.52 -8.40 17.65
C ARG A 284 6.35 -8.01 16.19
N LEU A 285 5.13 -7.66 15.80
CA LEU A 285 4.83 -7.13 14.47
C LEU A 285 5.32 -5.67 14.36
N ILE A 286 6.10 -5.38 13.33
CA ILE A 286 6.63 -4.06 12.98
C ILE A 286 6.31 -3.73 11.52
N SER A 287 6.11 -2.45 11.24
CA SER A 287 5.81 -1.95 9.89
C SER A 287 7.01 -1.17 9.37
N ILE A 288 7.49 -1.54 8.19
CA ILE A 288 8.56 -0.85 7.46
C ILE A 288 7.87 0.02 6.39
N PRO A 289 7.84 1.35 6.56
CA PRO A 289 7.15 2.23 5.61
C PRO A 289 7.87 2.26 4.26
N GLY A 290 7.10 2.32 3.16
CA GLY A 290 7.63 2.62 1.83
C GLY A 290 7.94 4.10 1.64
N GLU A 291 8.56 4.47 0.52
CA GLU A 291 8.79 5.87 0.18
C GLU A 291 7.46 6.59 -0.10
N HIS A 292 7.40 7.89 0.18
CA HIS A 292 6.26 8.71 -0.23
C HIS A 292 6.28 8.95 -1.75
N GLY A 293 5.11 8.95 -2.37
CA GLY A 293 4.99 9.42 -3.76
C GLY A 293 5.22 10.93 -3.86
N THR A 294 5.63 11.40 -5.05
CA THR A 294 5.91 12.81 -5.29
C THR A 294 4.65 13.60 -5.67
N PRO A 295 4.60 14.92 -5.45
CA PRO A 295 3.51 15.76 -5.94
C PRO A 295 3.47 15.80 -7.47
N PRO A 296 2.30 16.12 -8.07
CA PRO A 296 2.20 16.33 -9.51
C PRO A 296 3.04 17.53 -9.97
N ARG A 297 3.51 17.47 -11.21
CA ARG A 297 4.21 18.58 -11.85
C ARG A 297 3.21 19.43 -12.59
N ILE A 298 3.09 20.70 -12.19
CA ILE A 298 2.20 21.67 -12.80
C ILE A 298 3.07 22.74 -13.44
N LEU A 299 2.92 22.92 -14.75
CA LEU A 299 3.63 23.94 -15.52
C LEU A 299 2.62 24.94 -16.07
N LYS A 300 2.89 26.23 -15.92
CA LYS A 300 2.18 27.32 -16.59
C LYS A 300 3.13 27.96 -17.58
N ASN A 301 2.77 27.95 -18.86
CA ASN A 301 3.58 28.45 -19.96
C ASN A 301 5.02 27.86 -19.97
N GLY A 302 5.17 26.60 -19.52
CA GLY A 302 6.45 25.90 -19.42
C GLY A 302 7.21 26.09 -18.10
N GLU A 303 6.77 27.00 -17.21
CA GLU A 303 7.41 27.26 -15.91
C GLU A 303 6.66 26.59 -14.76
N SER A 304 7.37 26.19 -13.69
CA SER A 304 6.73 25.57 -12.52
C SER A 304 5.71 26.52 -11.89
N ALA A 305 4.49 26.03 -11.67
CA ALA A 305 3.40 26.82 -11.13
C ALA A 305 2.77 26.16 -9.89
N SER A 306 2.22 26.99 -9.01
CA SER A 306 1.39 26.57 -7.89
C SER A 306 -0.09 26.58 -8.26
N LEU A 307 -0.94 25.97 -7.44
CA LEU A 307 -2.39 26.01 -7.64
C LEU A 307 -2.97 27.41 -7.45
N ASP A 308 -2.33 28.25 -6.64
CA ASP A 308 -2.80 29.59 -6.29
C ASP A 308 -2.33 30.66 -7.30
N ASP A 309 -1.47 30.28 -8.26
CA ASP A 309 -0.97 31.22 -9.26
C ASP A 309 -2.12 31.71 -10.15
N SER A 310 -2.14 33.01 -10.45
CA SER A 310 -3.17 33.60 -11.31
C SER A 310 -3.08 33.08 -12.75
N LEU A 311 -4.24 32.82 -13.36
CA LEU A 311 -4.39 32.56 -14.79
C LEU A 311 -4.67 33.83 -15.57
N LYS A 312 -4.11 33.89 -16.79
CA LYS A 312 -4.32 34.95 -17.77
C LYS A 312 -4.87 34.38 -19.07
N PRO A 313 -5.48 35.23 -19.93
CA PRO A 313 -5.88 34.82 -21.26
C PRO A 313 -4.73 34.18 -22.04
N ASN A 314 -5.03 33.05 -22.67
CA ASN A 314 -4.16 32.19 -23.46
C ASN A 314 -3.04 31.47 -22.69
N ASP A 315 -3.11 31.42 -21.34
CA ASP A 315 -2.19 30.60 -20.57
C ASP A 315 -2.32 29.11 -20.94
N CYS A 316 -1.17 28.43 -21.01
CA CYS A 316 -1.08 27.00 -21.27
C CYS A 316 -0.62 26.27 -20.00
N LEU A 317 -1.47 25.39 -19.46
CA LEU A 317 -1.16 24.52 -18.35
C LEU A 317 -0.82 23.12 -18.84
N THR A 318 0.31 22.60 -18.36
CA THR A 318 0.68 21.19 -18.49
C THR A 318 0.69 20.57 -17.10
N VAL A 319 -0.05 19.48 -16.94
CA VAL A 319 -0.11 18.77 -15.67
C VAL A 319 0.24 17.31 -15.85
N GLU A 320 1.27 16.88 -15.12
CA GLU A 320 1.80 15.53 -15.13
C GLU A 320 1.64 14.90 -13.74
N LYS A 321 1.33 13.60 -13.71
CA LYS A 321 1.21 12.83 -12.46
C LYS A 321 2.55 12.76 -11.73
N GLY A 322 2.52 12.86 -10.41
CA GLY A 322 3.65 12.54 -9.55
C GLY A 322 4.06 11.08 -9.67
N GLN A 323 5.32 10.80 -9.33
CA GLN A 323 5.89 9.45 -9.33
C GLN A 323 5.46 8.71 -8.06
N ASP A 324 5.03 7.46 -8.21
CA ASP A 324 4.69 6.62 -7.07
C ASP A 324 5.96 6.32 -6.25
N GLY A 325 5.82 6.27 -4.93
CA GLY A 325 6.90 5.94 -4.02
C GLY A 325 7.34 4.48 -4.18
N LYS A 326 8.62 4.22 -3.95
CA LYS A 326 9.16 2.87 -4.02
C LYS A 326 8.77 2.05 -2.79
N GLU A 327 8.63 0.74 -2.99
CA GLU A 327 8.37 -0.20 -1.92
C GLU A 327 9.47 -0.16 -0.84
N ALA A 328 9.09 -0.49 0.39
CA ALA A 328 10.01 -0.56 1.51
C ALA A 328 11.15 -1.55 1.26
N THR A 329 12.40 -1.09 1.36
CA THR A 329 13.59 -1.95 1.31
C THR A 329 14.38 -1.82 2.60
N MET A 330 14.60 -2.95 3.27
CA MET A 330 15.39 -3.03 4.49
C MET A 330 16.06 -4.40 4.56
N THR A 331 17.27 -4.45 5.11
CA THR A 331 17.99 -5.69 5.41
C THR A 331 17.72 -6.15 6.84
N ILE A 332 17.98 -7.43 7.14
CA ILE A 332 17.85 -7.94 8.51
C ILE A 332 18.78 -7.17 9.47
N ALA A 333 19.97 -6.78 9.01
CA ALA A 333 20.91 -5.96 9.78
C ALA A 333 20.29 -4.64 10.25
N GLU A 334 19.72 -3.87 9.33
CA GLU A 334 19.08 -2.59 9.62
C GLU A 334 17.85 -2.75 10.51
N LEU A 335 17.14 -3.88 10.39
CA LEU A 335 15.95 -4.17 11.20
C LEU A 335 16.28 -4.57 12.65
N VAL A 336 17.39 -5.29 12.86
CA VAL A 336 17.82 -5.78 14.18
C VAL A 336 18.67 -4.74 14.93
N GLY A 337 19.38 -3.87 14.22
CA GLY A 337 20.15 -2.76 14.79
C GLY A 337 21.53 -3.16 15.30
N GLU A 338 21.60 -3.94 16.39
CA GLU A 338 22.87 -4.42 16.98
C GLU A 338 23.17 -5.86 16.55
N ASP A 339 24.45 -6.17 16.30
CA ASP A 339 24.88 -7.54 15.99
C ASP A 339 24.58 -8.43 17.21
N PRO A 340 23.71 -9.45 17.11
CA PRO A 340 23.32 -10.26 18.24
C PRO A 340 24.45 -11.23 18.63
N THR A 341 25.51 -10.68 19.20
CA THR A 341 26.72 -11.41 19.61
C THR A 341 26.65 -11.74 21.09
N VAL A 342 26.76 -13.03 21.42
CA VAL A 342 26.91 -13.49 22.79
C VAL A 342 28.38 -13.46 23.16
N VAL A 343 28.74 -12.68 24.20
CA VAL A 343 30.12 -12.59 24.70
C VAL A 343 30.28 -13.52 25.89
N VAL A 344 31.23 -14.45 25.86
CA VAL A 344 31.56 -15.36 26.98
C VAL A 344 33.06 -15.35 27.26
N HIS A 345 33.49 -15.87 28.40
CA HIS A 345 34.92 -15.99 28.74
C HIS A 345 35.29 -17.47 28.90
N LEU A 346 36.16 -17.99 28.04
CA LEU A 346 36.67 -19.36 28.14
C LEU A 346 38.08 -19.33 28.75
N ASN A 347 38.27 -19.94 29.92
CA ASN A 347 39.56 -19.94 30.65
C ASN A 347 40.16 -18.52 30.83
N GLY A 348 39.31 -17.51 30.96
CA GLY A 348 39.69 -16.10 31.09
C GLY A 348 39.80 -15.32 29.78
N GLU A 349 39.78 -15.97 28.61
CA GLU A 349 39.82 -15.30 27.31
C GLU A 349 38.42 -14.95 26.79
N LYS A 350 38.25 -13.72 26.31
CA LYS A 350 36.98 -13.24 25.74
C LYS A 350 36.71 -13.92 24.40
N GLN A 351 35.52 -14.53 24.26
CA GLN A 351 35.03 -15.17 23.06
C GLN A 351 33.72 -14.51 22.61
N GLU A 352 33.59 -14.27 21.31
CA GLU A 352 32.42 -13.66 20.69
C GLU A 352 31.70 -14.69 19.80
N LEU A 353 30.43 -14.94 20.09
CA LEU A 353 29.62 -15.97 19.45
C LEU A 353 28.44 -15.32 18.72
N LEU A 354 28.34 -15.53 17.41
CA LEU A 354 27.24 -15.00 16.61
C LEU A 354 25.94 -15.78 16.87
N ALA A 355 24.84 -15.09 17.16
CA ALA A 355 23.53 -15.73 17.25
C ALA A 355 23.08 -16.26 15.89
N LYS A 356 22.27 -17.32 15.90
CA LYS A 356 21.67 -17.85 14.68
C LYS A 356 20.44 -17.04 14.33
N ILE A 357 20.41 -16.48 13.13
CA ILE A 357 19.25 -15.76 12.61
C ILE A 357 18.46 -16.72 11.73
N LYS A 358 17.16 -16.81 11.97
CA LYS A 358 16.20 -17.53 11.13
C LYS A 358 15.19 -16.57 10.53
N GLN A 359 14.99 -16.65 9.23
CA GLN A 359 13.92 -15.99 8.50
C GLN A 359 12.95 -17.08 8.02
N ASN A 360 11.70 -17.02 8.46
CA ASN A 360 10.66 -18.01 8.16
C ASN A 360 11.09 -19.44 8.53
N GLY A 361 11.85 -19.59 9.64
CA GLY A 361 12.37 -20.87 10.11
C GLY A 361 13.67 -21.34 9.44
N HIS A 362 14.12 -20.69 8.36
CA HIS A 362 15.35 -21.05 7.65
C HIS A 362 16.53 -20.16 8.06
N PRO A 363 17.78 -20.68 8.12
CA PRO A 363 18.96 -19.87 8.39
C PRO A 363 19.08 -18.69 7.42
N ALA A 364 19.33 -17.49 7.95
CA ALA A 364 19.47 -16.26 7.17
C ALA A 364 20.68 -15.44 7.63
N SER A 365 21.23 -14.62 6.73
CA SER A 365 22.31 -13.68 7.04
C SER A 365 21.78 -12.27 7.27
N LEU A 366 22.53 -11.46 8.01
CA LEU A 366 22.20 -10.05 8.27
C LEU A 366 22.04 -9.22 6.98
N ALA A 367 22.77 -9.54 5.92
CA ALA A 367 22.70 -8.83 4.64
C ALA A 367 21.45 -9.17 3.80
N LYS A 368 20.68 -10.19 4.18
CA LYS A 368 19.50 -10.58 3.41
C LYS A 368 18.39 -9.53 3.54
N ARG A 369 17.69 -9.26 2.43
CA ARG A 369 16.53 -8.35 2.41
C ARG A 369 15.32 -8.99 3.08
N VAL A 370 14.55 -8.13 3.74
CA VAL A 370 13.30 -8.49 4.40
C VAL A 370 12.15 -8.34 3.42
N GLU A 371 11.29 -9.36 3.38
CA GLU A 371 10.07 -9.43 2.59
C GLU A 371 8.82 -9.27 3.46
N ASP A 372 7.69 -8.97 2.80
CA ASP A 372 6.42 -8.81 3.51
C ASP A 372 6.03 -10.13 4.20
N ARG A 373 5.56 -10.02 5.45
CA ARG A 373 5.15 -11.11 6.35
C ARG A 373 6.29 -12.03 6.78
N ASP A 374 7.53 -11.59 6.65
CA ASP A 374 8.64 -12.35 7.19
C ASP A 374 8.56 -12.49 8.72
N HIS A 375 8.95 -13.67 9.18
CA HIS A 375 9.13 -14.00 10.58
C HIS A 375 10.62 -14.16 10.87
N ILE A 376 11.21 -13.17 11.54
CA ILE A 376 12.62 -13.15 11.90
C ILE A 376 12.76 -13.53 13.38
N VAL A 377 13.50 -14.60 13.63
CA VAL A 377 13.81 -15.12 14.96
C VAL A 377 15.32 -15.11 15.13
N ILE A 378 15.80 -14.55 16.23
CA ILE A 378 17.21 -14.57 16.62
C ILE A 378 17.33 -15.58 17.77
N GLU A 379 17.99 -16.70 17.51
CA GLU A 379 18.20 -17.76 18.49
C GLU A 379 19.55 -17.55 19.18
N GLN A 380 19.51 -17.08 20.42
CA GLN A 380 20.66 -16.98 21.33
C GLN A 380 20.87 -18.30 22.07
N VAL A 381 21.18 -19.38 21.35
CA VAL A 381 21.51 -20.66 21.99
C VAL A 381 22.90 -21.09 21.57
N THR A 382 23.87 -20.79 22.43
CA THR A 382 25.20 -21.41 22.36
C THR A 382 25.36 -22.31 23.57
N THR A 383 25.60 -23.60 23.31
CA THR A 383 25.93 -24.56 24.36
C THR A 383 27.42 -24.52 24.65
N VAL A 384 27.83 -24.98 25.83
CA VAL A 384 29.25 -25.20 26.17
C VAL A 384 29.95 -26.00 25.07
N GLN A 385 29.33 -27.08 24.57
CA GLN A 385 29.88 -27.90 23.50
C GLN A 385 30.27 -27.07 22.28
N LYS A 386 29.37 -26.20 21.82
CA LYS A 386 29.58 -25.42 20.62
C LYS A 386 30.64 -24.33 20.80
N LEU A 387 30.73 -23.75 22.00
CA LEU A 387 31.84 -22.86 22.37
C LEU A 387 33.19 -23.61 22.26
N LEU A 388 33.27 -24.81 22.84
CA LEU A 388 34.49 -25.62 22.82
C LEU A 388 34.89 -26.06 21.41
N GLU A 389 33.93 -26.47 20.57
CA GLU A 389 34.15 -26.78 19.15
C GLU A 389 34.70 -25.58 18.38
N GLN A 390 34.13 -24.38 18.60
CA GLN A 390 34.59 -23.15 17.93
C GLN A 390 36.00 -22.74 18.36
N CYS A 391 36.35 -22.97 19.62
CA CYS A 391 37.68 -22.69 20.17
C CYS A 391 38.69 -23.83 19.90
N GLY A 392 38.31 -24.88 19.15
CA GLY A 392 39.21 -25.94 18.71
C GLY A 392 39.52 -27.03 19.74
N HIS A 393 38.73 -27.14 20.82
CA HIS A 393 38.91 -28.21 21.81
C HIS A 393 38.35 -29.55 21.29
N SER A 394 39.08 -30.65 21.50
CA SER A 394 38.63 -31.99 21.12
C SER A 394 37.56 -32.51 22.08
N LEU A 395 36.35 -32.74 21.58
CA LEU A 395 35.25 -33.29 22.38
C LEU A 395 35.48 -34.74 22.83
N GLN A 396 36.39 -35.48 22.19
CA GLN A 396 36.73 -36.85 22.58
C GLN A 396 37.34 -36.91 23.98
N ALA A 397 38.06 -35.86 24.40
CA ALA A 397 38.66 -35.79 25.73
C ALA A 397 37.62 -35.82 26.87
N PHE A 398 36.38 -35.41 26.59
CA PHE A 398 35.29 -35.36 27.57
C PHE A 398 34.51 -36.68 27.69
N HIS A 399 34.91 -37.73 26.98
CA HIS A 399 34.28 -39.05 27.03
C HIS A 399 35.17 -40.06 27.77
N PRO A 400 34.60 -41.00 28.54
CA PRO A 400 35.38 -42.05 29.21
C PRO A 400 36.05 -42.98 28.18
N PHE A 401 37.25 -43.47 28.52
CA PHE A 401 37.90 -44.54 27.76
C PHE A 401 37.34 -45.88 28.26
N GLU A 402 36.82 -46.74 27.39
CA GLU A 402 36.16 -48.00 27.75
C GLU A 402 36.75 -49.17 26.97
N ILE A 403 36.86 -50.34 27.59
CA ILE A 403 37.23 -51.62 26.94
C ILE A 403 36.33 -52.75 27.47
N GLU A 404 36.30 -53.89 26.79
CA GLU A 404 35.62 -55.10 27.25
C GLU A 404 36.66 -56.19 27.56
N LEU A 405 36.71 -56.67 28.80
CA LEU A 405 37.57 -57.77 29.24
C LEU A 405 36.70 -58.98 29.60
N ASP A 406 36.85 -60.09 28.87
CA ASP A 406 36.11 -61.34 29.10
C ASP A 406 34.57 -61.17 29.19
N GLY A 407 34.02 -60.17 28.49
CA GLY A 407 32.60 -59.85 28.46
C GLY A 407 32.16 -58.79 29.48
N GLU A 408 33.07 -58.32 30.36
CA GLU A 408 32.80 -57.23 31.30
C GLU A 408 33.33 -55.89 30.77
N LYS A 409 32.50 -54.85 30.82
CA LYS A 409 32.91 -53.49 30.43
C LYS A 409 33.71 -52.83 31.54
N ILE A 410 34.87 -52.32 31.16
CA ILE A 410 35.79 -51.57 31.99
C ILE A 410 35.80 -50.12 31.49
N SER A 411 35.68 -49.16 32.40
CA SER A 411 35.66 -47.73 32.08
C SER A 411 36.73 -47.00 32.90
N PHE A 412 37.58 -46.24 32.23
CA PHE A 412 38.68 -45.48 32.79
C PHE A 412 38.32 -43.99 32.82
N ASN A 413 37.85 -43.52 33.98
CA ASN A 413 37.30 -42.16 34.15
C ASN A 413 38.27 -41.15 34.77
N LYS A 414 39.52 -41.55 35.03
CA LYS A 414 40.45 -40.77 35.86
C LYS A 414 40.94 -39.48 35.19
N HIS A 415 40.67 -39.29 33.90
CA HIS A 415 41.26 -38.22 33.09
C HIS A 415 40.24 -37.41 32.24
N ILE A 416 38.96 -37.40 32.63
CA ILE A 416 37.94 -36.60 31.93
C ILE A 416 38.03 -35.13 32.42
N PRO A 417 38.22 -34.13 31.52
CA PRO A 417 38.22 -32.73 31.90
C PRO A 417 36.90 -32.32 32.54
N THR A 418 36.99 -31.46 33.57
CA THR A 418 35.78 -30.92 34.21
C THR A 418 35.44 -29.55 33.65
N ILE A 419 34.15 -29.29 33.50
CA ILE A 419 33.63 -28.02 32.98
C ILE A 419 32.87 -27.33 34.11
N THR A 420 33.19 -26.06 34.35
CA THR A 420 32.33 -25.19 35.16
C THR A 420 31.86 -23.98 34.38
N VAL A 421 30.61 -23.58 34.62
CA VAL A 421 30.04 -22.31 34.15
C VAL A 421 29.75 -21.47 35.39
N ASN A 422 30.40 -20.31 35.50
CA ASN A 422 30.32 -19.42 36.66
C ASN A 422 30.62 -20.15 37.99
N GLY A 423 31.60 -21.06 37.98
CA GLY A 423 32.02 -21.85 39.14
C GLY A 423 31.08 -23.01 39.52
N LYS A 424 30.03 -23.29 38.73
CA LYS A 424 29.16 -24.46 38.92
C LYS A 424 29.44 -25.53 37.89
N ALA A 425 29.46 -26.79 38.31
CA ALA A 425 29.62 -27.93 37.39
C ALA A 425 28.58 -27.86 36.26
N ALA A 426 29.05 -27.97 35.02
CA ALA A 426 28.25 -27.83 33.82
C ALA A 426 28.50 -29.00 32.87
N ALA A 427 27.47 -29.39 32.13
CA ALA A 427 27.60 -30.37 31.06
C ALA A 427 27.79 -29.69 29.70
N LEU A 428 28.24 -30.44 28.69
CA LEU A 428 28.42 -29.96 27.30
C LEU A 428 27.15 -29.31 26.71
N GLN A 429 25.97 -29.79 27.10
CA GLN A 429 24.67 -29.28 26.67
C GLN A 429 24.19 -28.02 27.42
N SER A 430 24.94 -27.52 28.41
CA SER A 430 24.53 -26.35 29.19
C SER A 430 24.47 -25.11 28.30
N ILE A 431 23.38 -24.34 28.41
CA ILE A 431 23.16 -23.11 27.63
C ILE A 431 23.94 -21.97 28.27
N LEU A 432 24.69 -21.23 27.45
CA LEU A 432 25.46 -20.06 27.86
C LEU A 432 24.67 -18.77 27.70
N GLN A 433 24.85 -17.86 28.65
CA GLN A 433 24.32 -16.51 28.66
C GLN A 433 25.42 -15.47 28.48
N GLN A 434 25.01 -14.22 28.28
CA GLN A 434 25.92 -13.09 28.14
C GLN A 434 26.84 -12.97 29.37
N TYR A 435 28.13 -12.90 29.10
CA TYR A 435 29.26 -12.77 30.02
C TYR A 435 29.54 -13.99 30.91
N ASP A 436 28.96 -15.15 30.60
CA ASP A 436 29.29 -16.39 31.32
C ASP A 436 30.78 -16.70 31.28
N LYS A 437 31.30 -17.19 32.42
CA LYS A 437 32.67 -17.68 32.57
C LYS A 437 32.67 -19.20 32.47
N VAL A 438 33.23 -19.73 31.41
CA VAL A 438 33.42 -21.16 31.18
C VAL A 438 34.86 -21.50 31.52
N GLU A 439 35.04 -22.38 32.50
CA GLU A 439 36.36 -22.89 32.88
C GLU A 439 36.40 -24.38 32.56
N VAL A 440 37.44 -24.79 31.83
CA VAL A 440 37.72 -26.20 31.53
C VAL A 440 39.06 -26.55 32.15
N ASP A 441 39.01 -27.46 33.11
CA ASP A 441 40.18 -27.99 33.80
C ASP A 441 40.60 -29.32 33.15
N TYR A 442 41.76 -29.30 32.47
CA TYR A 442 42.35 -30.48 31.84
C TYR A 442 43.32 -31.15 32.83
N PRO A 443 43.18 -32.46 33.10
CA PRO A 443 44.15 -33.18 33.92
C PRO A 443 45.55 -33.10 33.30
N THR A 444 46.55 -32.73 34.10
CA THR A 444 47.93 -32.36 33.68
C THR A 444 48.80 -33.49 33.10
N ASP A 445 48.25 -34.68 32.86
CA ASP A 445 48.98 -35.85 32.33
C ASP A 445 48.57 -36.10 30.87
N GLU A 446 49.17 -35.35 29.94
CA GLU A 446 48.72 -35.23 28.54
C GLU A 446 48.95 -36.47 27.65
N ASN A 447 49.42 -37.62 28.17
CA ASN A 447 49.52 -38.86 27.37
C ASN A 447 49.30 -40.10 28.24
N CYS A 448 48.05 -40.34 28.64
CA CYS A 448 47.69 -41.59 29.29
C CYS A 448 47.54 -42.70 28.22
N ILE A 449 48.64 -43.37 27.89
CA ILE A 449 48.63 -44.55 27.03
C ILE A 449 48.20 -45.74 27.89
N TYR A 450 46.99 -46.26 27.67
CA TYR A 450 46.54 -47.48 28.34
C TYR A 450 47.12 -48.71 27.63
N THR A 451 48.00 -49.44 28.31
CA THR A 451 48.54 -50.72 27.82
C THR A 451 47.88 -51.91 28.50
N VAL A 452 48.10 -53.13 27.98
CA VAL A 452 47.68 -54.37 28.66
C VAL A 452 48.23 -54.44 30.09
N GLN A 453 49.48 -54.03 30.32
CA GLN A 453 50.07 -53.94 31.66
C GLN A 453 49.30 -52.98 32.57
N THR A 454 48.88 -51.84 32.03
CA THR A 454 48.10 -50.83 32.75
C THR A 454 46.74 -51.40 33.15
N MET A 455 46.07 -52.12 32.23
CA MET A 455 44.82 -52.82 32.49
C MET A 455 44.99 -53.88 33.61
N ILE A 456 46.01 -54.74 33.53
CA ILE A 456 46.30 -55.77 34.55
C ILE A 456 46.47 -55.14 35.93
N THR A 457 47.23 -54.04 36.00
CA THR A 457 47.54 -53.36 37.26
C THR A 457 46.30 -52.70 37.86
N LEU A 458 45.52 -51.98 37.05
CA LEU A 458 44.31 -51.29 37.50
C LEU A 458 43.20 -52.26 37.91
N HIS A 459 43.10 -53.41 37.24
CA HIS A 459 42.09 -54.45 37.52
C HIS A 459 42.58 -55.56 38.45
N GLN A 460 43.81 -55.45 38.98
CA GLN A 460 44.39 -56.40 39.93
C GLN A 460 44.33 -57.86 39.45
N LEU A 461 44.63 -58.09 38.16
CA LEU A 461 44.61 -59.43 37.58
C LEU A 461 45.89 -60.21 37.95
N ASP A 462 45.74 -61.42 38.49
CA ASP A 462 46.85 -62.36 38.74
C ASP A 462 47.35 -62.98 37.41
N ALA A 463 48.05 -62.18 36.62
CA ALA A 463 48.47 -62.55 35.26
C ALA A 463 49.79 -63.34 35.19
N MET A 464 50.55 -63.42 36.28
CA MET A 464 51.88 -64.03 36.33
C MET A 464 52.00 -65.00 37.52
N GLN A 465 52.50 -66.21 37.26
CA GLN A 465 52.98 -67.12 38.30
C GLN A 465 54.39 -66.70 38.72
N GLN A 466 54.63 -66.53 40.02
CA GLN A 466 55.94 -66.12 40.54
C GLN A 466 56.47 -67.09 41.58
N ILE A 467 57.76 -67.41 41.52
CA ILE A 467 58.49 -68.10 42.59
C ILE A 467 59.71 -67.28 43.00
N THR A 468 60.15 -67.45 44.24
CA THR A 468 61.37 -66.83 44.76
C THR A 468 62.33 -67.95 45.12
N VAL A 469 63.54 -67.88 44.60
CA VAL A 469 64.60 -68.87 44.82
C VAL A 469 65.85 -68.14 45.29
N SER A 470 66.76 -68.84 45.95
CA SER A 470 68.04 -68.25 46.36
C SER A 470 69.16 -68.76 45.44
N PHE A 471 69.86 -67.86 44.77
CA PHE A 471 70.96 -68.18 43.86
C PHE A 471 72.25 -67.54 44.38
N ASN A 472 73.26 -68.35 44.71
CA ASN A 472 74.54 -67.90 45.30
C ASN A 472 74.35 -66.86 46.43
N GLN A 473 73.45 -67.16 47.37
CA GLN A 473 73.07 -66.34 48.53
C GLN A 473 72.20 -65.09 48.27
N ASN A 474 71.83 -64.79 47.02
CA ASN A 474 70.90 -63.70 46.68
C ASN A 474 69.50 -64.23 46.37
N GLN A 475 68.45 -63.53 46.80
CA GLN A 475 67.07 -63.85 46.39
C GLN A 475 66.80 -63.37 44.97
N VAL A 476 66.19 -64.26 44.18
CA VAL A 476 65.84 -64.02 42.79
C VAL A 476 64.37 -64.38 42.59
N GLN A 477 63.60 -63.48 42.00
CA GLN A 477 62.22 -63.75 41.59
C GLN A 477 62.18 -64.21 40.15
N LEU A 478 61.49 -65.32 39.91
CA LEU A 478 61.19 -65.84 38.59
C LEU A 478 59.70 -65.66 38.34
N ALA A 479 59.33 -65.20 37.15
CA ALA A 479 57.95 -65.00 36.76
C ALA A 479 57.67 -65.69 35.42
N LYS A 480 56.56 -66.43 35.33
CA LYS A 480 56.02 -67.00 34.09
C LYS A 480 54.59 -66.48 33.89
N PRO A 481 54.16 -66.21 32.65
CA PRO A 481 52.79 -65.77 32.39
C PRO A 481 51.79 -66.88 32.73
N LEU A 482 50.81 -66.55 33.58
CA LEU A 482 49.68 -67.41 33.93
C LEU A 482 48.52 -67.21 32.94
N LEU A 483 48.36 -65.98 32.44
CA LEU A 483 47.35 -65.60 31.46
C LEU A 483 47.99 -65.18 30.12
N SER A 484 47.33 -65.52 29.01
CA SER A 484 47.53 -64.86 27.72
C SER A 484 46.37 -63.92 27.43
N PHE A 485 46.67 -62.74 26.88
CA PHE A 485 45.68 -61.76 26.44
C PHE A 485 45.56 -61.79 24.93
N THR A 486 44.34 -61.72 24.40
CA THR A 486 44.09 -61.65 22.97
C THR A 486 43.12 -60.53 22.63
N ARG A 487 43.39 -59.78 21.56
CA ARG A 487 42.46 -58.82 20.94
C ARG A 487 42.15 -59.30 19.53
N ASN A 488 40.87 -59.50 19.22
CA ASN A 488 40.43 -60.04 17.92
C ASN A 488 41.13 -61.34 17.49
N GLY A 489 41.48 -62.20 18.46
CA GLY A 489 42.18 -63.47 18.22
C GLY A 489 43.70 -63.37 18.05
N GLN A 490 44.29 -62.16 18.06
CA GLN A 490 45.74 -61.96 18.06
C GLN A 490 46.27 -61.85 19.49
N LYS A 491 47.39 -62.52 19.77
CA LYS A 491 48.05 -62.49 21.09
C LYS A 491 48.68 -61.12 21.32
N LEU A 492 48.37 -60.51 22.46
CA LEU A 492 48.91 -59.22 22.88
C LEU A 492 50.15 -59.38 23.76
N SER A 493 51.08 -58.44 23.63
CA SER A 493 52.15 -58.19 24.60
C SER A 493 51.65 -57.31 25.75
N LEU A 494 52.40 -57.27 26.86
CA LEU A 494 52.05 -56.43 28.01
C LEU A 494 52.16 -54.92 27.70
N ASP A 495 53.00 -54.55 26.73
CA ASP A 495 53.24 -53.16 26.33
C ASP A 495 52.32 -52.71 25.19
N ASP A 496 51.48 -53.59 24.65
CA ASP A 496 50.57 -53.25 23.57
C ASP A 496 49.54 -52.22 24.03
N VAL A 497 49.38 -51.18 23.21
CA VAL A 497 48.44 -50.07 23.45
C VAL A 497 47.02 -50.52 23.14
N LEU A 498 46.13 -50.29 24.11
CA LEU A 498 44.70 -50.49 23.99
C LEU A 498 44.06 -49.27 23.32
N GLU A 499 43.06 -49.54 22.49
CA GLU A 499 42.21 -48.53 21.87
C GLU A 499 40.84 -48.49 22.55
N ASN A 500 40.20 -47.31 22.53
CA ASN A 500 38.87 -47.16 23.11
C ASN A 500 37.86 -48.06 22.35
N GLY A 501 37.16 -48.92 23.07
CA GLY A 501 36.24 -49.93 22.53
C GLY A 501 36.87 -51.30 22.30
N ASP A 502 38.14 -51.52 22.65
CA ASP A 502 38.80 -52.81 22.47
C ASP A 502 38.13 -53.95 23.24
N THR A 503 38.08 -55.14 22.63
CA THR A 503 37.67 -56.39 23.30
C THR A 503 38.89 -57.28 23.53
N VAL A 504 39.25 -57.46 24.79
CA VAL A 504 40.37 -58.28 25.26
C VAL A 504 39.83 -59.56 25.91
N ARG A 505 40.40 -60.71 25.55
CA ARG A 505 40.08 -62.01 26.15
C ARG A 505 41.28 -62.61 26.84
N THR A 506 41.06 -63.20 28.01
CA THR A 506 42.07 -63.95 28.75
C THR A 506 41.95 -65.45 28.50
N ALA A 507 43.09 -66.15 28.53
CA ALA A 507 43.13 -67.60 28.54
C ALA A 507 44.25 -68.07 29.46
N MET A 508 43.98 -69.08 30.30
CA MET A 508 45.01 -69.70 31.14
C MET A 508 46.03 -70.42 30.27
N GLN A 509 47.31 -70.14 30.51
CA GLN A 509 48.40 -70.89 29.88
C GLN A 509 48.65 -72.18 30.65
N GLN A 510 49.15 -73.23 29.96
CA GLN A 510 49.62 -74.43 30.65
C GLN A 510 50.74 -74.04 31.61
N THR A 511 50.56 -74.36 32.89
CA THR A 511 51.57 -74.10 33.92
C THR A 511 52.75 -75.04 33.70
N GLU A 512 53.80 -74.53 33.06
CA GLU A 512 55.08 -75.21 33.02
C GLU A 512 55.81 -75.04 34.36
N PRO A 513 56.40 -76.11 34.92
CA PRO A 513 57.22 -75.99 36.11
C PRO A 513 58.37 -75.01 35.86
N PHE A 514 58.79 -74.28 36.90
CA PHE A 514 60.06 -73.56 36.83
C PHE A 514 61.19 -74.58 36.81
N ILE A 515 62.17 -74.39 35.93
CA ILE A 515 63.35 -75.24 35.82
C ILE A 515 64.61 -74.41 36.03
N LEU A 516 65.72 -75.08 36.35
CA LEU A 516 66.99 -74.42 36.65
C LEU A 516 67.47 -73.46 35.56
N GLN A 517 67.20 -73.77 34.30
CA GLN A 517 67.46 -72.87 33.17
C GLN A 517 66.77 -71.50 33.29
N ASP A 518 65.59 -71.43 33.91
CA ASP A 518 64.81 -70.19 34.03
C ASP A 518 65.55 -69.13 34.86
N ILE A 519 66.44 -69.54 35.78
CA ILE A 519 67.24 -68.61 36.59
C ILE A 519 68.12 -67.71 35.71
N PHE A 520 68.68 -68.24 34.62
CA PHE A 520 69.57 -67.47 33.76
C PHE A 520 68.83 -66.44 32.89
N SER A 521 67.49 -66.44 32.89
CA SER A 521 66.71 -65.37 32.25
C SER A 521 66.73 -64.06 33.06
N VAL A 522 67.03 -64.13 34.35
CA VAL A 522 67.03 -62.98 35.27
C VAL A 522 68.37 -62.78 35.99
N VAL A 523 69.23 -63.79 36.03
CA VAL A 523 70.58 -63.70 36.61
C VAL A 523 71.63 -63.69 35.52
N ASN A 524 72.49 -62.68 35.55
CA ASN A 524 73.64 -62.57 34.67
C ASN A 524 74.86 -63.27 35.31
N ILE A 525 75.46 -64.24 34.63
CA ILE A 525 76.64 -64.95 35.13
C ILE A 525 77.87 -64.52 34.35
N GLU A 526 78.86 -63.98 35.06
CA GLU A 526 80.18 -63.68 34.50
C GLU A 526 80.98 -64.97 34.28
N LEU A 527 80.82 -65.54 33.08
CA LEU A 527 81.52 -66.75 32.59
C LEU A 527 83.06 -66.61 32.53
N SER A 528 83.60 -65.41 32.69
CA SER A 528 85.05 -65.12 32.74
C SER A 528 85.74 -65.76 33.96
N SER A 529 85.01 -66.12 35.01
CA SER A 529 85.52 -66.72 36.24
C SER A 529 85.66 -68.26 36.21
N LEU A 530 85.20 -68.93 35.13
CA LEU A 530 85.04 -70.40 35.08
C LEU A 530 85.83 -71.11 33.96
N SER A 531 86.79 -70.44 33.31
CA SER A 531 87.54 -71.03 32.19
C SER A 531 88.50 -72.15 32.65
N GLY A 532 88.26 -73.38 32.18
CA GLY A 532 89.13 -74.55 32.40
C GLY A 532 88.81 -75.43 33.62
N LYS A 533 87.72 -75.18 34.35
CA LYS A 533 87.25 -76.02 35.46
C LYS A 533 85.85 -76.58 35.19
N SER A 534 85.64 -77.87 35.50
CA SER A 534 84.29 -78.44 35.48
C SER A 534 83.48 -77.86 36.65
N PHE A 535 82.43 -77.09 36.35
CA PHE A 535 81.50 -76.60 37.37
C PHE A 535 80.39 -77.60 37.64
N SER A 536 79.82 -77.56 38.84
CA SER A 536 78.64 -78.32 39.22
C SER A 536 77.59 -77.39 39.79
N ILE A 537 76.36 -77.50 39.28
CA ILE A 537 75.21 -76.79 39.82
C ILE A 537 74.58 -77.67 40.89
N LEU A 538 74.42 -77.10 42.07
CA LEU A 538 73.77 -77.73 43.21
C LEU A 538 72.39 -77.11 43.39
N LEU A 539 71.35 -77.93 43.44
CA LEU A 539 70.01 -77.58 43.91
C LEU A 539 69.84 -78.21 45.29
N ASN A 540 69.65 -77.39 46.32
CA ASN A 540 69.53 -77.82 47.72
C ASN A 540 70.67 -78.77 48.16
N ASN A 541 71.91 -78.44 47.78
CA ASN A 541 73.14 -79.23 48.00
C ASN A 541 73.24 -80.56 47.23
N GLU A 542 72.31 -80.89 46.33
CA GLU A 542 72.39 -82.05 45.44
C GLU A 542 72.73 -81.63 44.00
N LYS A 543 73.50 -82.47 43.30
CA LYS A 543 73.92 -82.17 41.92
C LYS A 543 72.70 -82.17 40.99
N ALA A 544 72.42 -81.03 40.35
CA ALA A 544 71.26 -80.80 39.51
C ALA A 544 71.62 -80.62 38.03
N SER A 545 70.63 -80.85 37.16
CA SER A 545 70.69 -80.54 35.73
C SER A 545 69.96 -79.23 35.43
N PHE A 546 70.20 -78.65 34.24
CA PHE A 546 69.48 -77.45 33.76
C PHE A 546 67.96 -77.65 33.65
N THR A 547 67.50 -78.88 33.51
CA THR A 547 66.09 -79.25 33.42
C THR A 547 65.48 -79.65 34.77
N SER A 548 66.23 -79.54 35.87
CA SER A 548 65.72 -79.85 37.20
C SER A 548 64.66 -78.82 37.59
N GLU A 549 63.51 -79.29 38.06
CA GLU A 549 62.41 -78.45 38.53
C GLU A 549 62.84 -77.68 39.79
N ILE A 550 62.51 -76.39 39.83
CA ILE A 550 62.73 -75.51 40.98
C ILE A 550 61.39 -75.08 41.55
N LYS A 551 61.32 -75.04 42.88
CA LYS A 551 60.18 -74.58 43.66
C LYS A 551 60.53 -73.32 44.44
N HIS A 552 59.49 -72.60 44.84
CA HIS A 552 59.63 -71.47 45.74
C HIS A 552 60.40 -71.88 47.01
N GLY A 553 61.48 -71.17 47.32
CA GLY A 553 62.34 -71.41 48.48
C GLY A 553 63.60 -72.23 48.20
N ASP A 554 63.77 -72.80 47.01
CA ASP A 554 64.94 -73.62 46.69
C ASP A 554 66.25 -72.81 46.68
N HIS A 555 67.36 -73.49 47.01
CA HIS A 555 68.71 -72.95 47.04
C HIS A 555 69.55 -73.50 45.89
N ILE A 556 69.98 -72.63 44.99
CA ILE A 556 70.84 -72.95 43.85
C ILE A 556 72.23 -72.36 44.09
N GLU A 557 73.25 -73.20 43.99
CA GLU A 557 74.65 -72.80 44.11
C GLU A 557 75.46 -73.33 42.92
N ILE A 558 76.31 -72.50 42.32
CA ILE A 558 77.23 -72.93 41.27
C ILE A 558 78.64 -73.01 41.87
N LYS A 559 79.23 -74.21 41.88
CA LYS A 559 80.59 -74.48 42.38
C LYS A 559 81.56 -74.88 41.29
#